data_AF-A0A962D8K5-F1
#
_entry.id   AF-A0A962D8K5-F1
#
_cell.length_a   1.000
_cell.length_b   1.000
_cell.length_c   1.000
_cell.angle_alpha   90.00
_cell.angle_beta   90.00
_cell.angle_gamma   90.00
#
_symmetry.space_group_name_H-M   'P 1'
#
loop_
_entity.id
_entity.type
_entity.pdbx_description
1 polymer ?
#
loop_
_entity_poly.entity_id
_entity_poly.type
_entity_poly.pdbx_seq_one_letter_code
_entity_poly.pdbx_strand_id
1 'polypeptide(L)' 'MIDPSRIRVALGREPVDLLCRYGNRHGLIAGATGTGKTVTLQVLAEGFAARGVPVFMA' A
#
# COMPACT_ATOMS: atom_id res chain seq x y z
N MET A 1 -7.42 -13.65 10.43
CA MET A 1 -6.32 -12.95 11.11
C MET A 1 -5.54 -12.20 10.03
N ILE A 2 -5.39 -10.88 10.12
CA ILE A 2 -4.60 -10.10 9.14
C ILE A 2 -3.13 -10.42 9.40
N ASP A 3 -2.41 -10.88 8.37
CA ASP A 3 -0.96 -11.11 8.47
C ASP A 3 -0.24 -9.77 8.64
N PRO A 4 0.45 -9.52 9.78
CA PRO A 4 1.13 -8.26 10.02
C PRO A 4 2.29 -8.03 9.05
N SER A 5 2.79 -9.06 8.38
CA SER A 5 3.91 -8.96 7.43
C SER A 5 3.52 -8.54 6.01
N ARG A 6 2.21 -8.36 5.72
CA ARG A 6 1.69 -8.14 4.36
C ARG A 6 0.60 -7.07 4.27
N ILE A 7 0.76 -6.08 3.40
CA ILE A 7 -0.29 -5.09 3.07
C ILE A 7 -0.94 -5.48 1.75
N ARG A 8 -2.25 -5.68 1.71
CA ARG A 8 -2.96 -5.93 0.45
C ARG A 8 -3.04 -4.64 -0.37
N VAL A 9 -2.59 -4.68 -1.62
CA VAL A 9 -2.49 -3.49 -2.48
C VAL A 9 -3.34 -3.58 -3.74
N ALA A 10 -3.67 -4.79 -4.20
CA ALA A 10 -4.53 -4.96 -5.36
C ALA A 10 -5.28 -6.29 -5.33
N LEU A 11 -6.30 -6.38 -6.17
CA LEU A 11 -7.05 -7.58 -6.47
C LEU A 11 -6.71 -8.01 -7.90
N GLY A 12 -6.38 -9.29 -8.09
CA GLY A 12 -6.20 -9.92 -9.39
C GLY A 12 -6.88 -11.29 -9.41
N ARG A 13 -6.37 -12.23 -10.22
CA ARG A 13 -6.76 -13.65 -10.10
C ARG A 13 -6.51 -14.19 -8.69
N GLU A 14 -5.47 -13.68 -8.07
CA GLU A 14 -5.17 -13.84 -6.65
C GLU A 14 -4.97 -12.45 -6.02
N PRO A 15 -5.14 -12.32 -4.69
CA PRO A 15 -4.80 -11.09 -4.00
C PRO A 15 -3.32 -10.75 -4.15
N VAL A 16 -3.02 -9.47 -4.37
CA VAL A 16 -1.65 -8.98 -4.47
C VAL A 16 -1.31 -8.22 -3.19
N ASP A 17 -0.28 -8.70 -2.51
CA ASP A 17 0.18 -8.14 -1.25
C ASP A 17 1.60 -7.56 -1.39
N LEU A 18 1.82 -6.38 -0.82
CA LEU A 18 3.14 -5.83 -0.52
C LEU A 18 3.68 -6.49 0.75
N LEU A 19 4.80 -7.18 0.64
CA LEU A 19 5.52 -7.69 1.81
C LEU A 19 6.17 -6.50 2.55
N CYS A 20 5.84 -6.31 3.83
CA CYS A 20 6.29 -5.16 4.61
C CYS A 20 7.81 -5.04 4.69
N ARG A 21 8.55 -6.16 4.63
CA ARG A 21 10.03 -6.17 4.56
C ARG A 21 10.62 -5.42 3.36
N TYR A 22 9.81 -5.18 2.32
CA TYR A 22 10.19 -4.41 1.13
C TYR A 22 9.57 -3.02 1.10
N GLY A 23 8.77 -2.64 2.10
CA GLY A 23 8.14 -1.32 2.19
C GLY A 23 9.10 -0.17 2.50
N ASN A 24 10.33 -0.48 2.89
CA ASN A 24 11.42 0.49 3.08
C ASN A 24 12.17 0.83 1.79
N ARG A 25 11.77 0.25 0.64
CA ARG A 25 12.29 0.61 -0.67
C ARG A 25 11.41 1.69 -1.28
N HIS A 26 12.01 2.60 -2.04
CA HIS A 26 11.24 3.61 -2.77
C HIS A 26 10.28 2.93 -3.76
N GLY A 27 9.00 3.30 -3.67
CA GLY A 27 7.95 2.89 -4.59
C GLY A 27 7.56 4.04 -5.52
N LEU A 28 7.01 3.71 -6.68
CA LEU A 28 6.46 4.66 -7.64
C LEU A 28 5.00 4.30 -7.91
N ILE A 29 4.11 5.29 -7.74
CA ILE A 29 2.71 5.20 -8.16
C ILE A 29 2.53 6.18 -9.31
N ALA A 30 2.28 5.66 -10.51
CA ALA A 30 2.13 6.43 -11.72
C ALA A 30 0.82 6.08 -12.45
N GLY A 31 0.33 6.98 -13.29
CA GLY A 31 -0.94 6.85 -13.99
C GLY A 31 -1.52 8.21 -14.40
N ALA A 32 -2.51 8.22 -15.29
CA ALA A 32 -3.19 9.45 -15.71
C ALA A 32 -4.05 10.05 -14.57
N THR A 33 -4.55 11.27 -14.76
CA THR A 33 -5.51 11.87 -13.81
C THR A 33 -6.80 11.04 -13.79
N GLY A 34 -7.37 10.82 -12.60
CA GLY A 34 -8.56 10.00 -12.43
C GLY A 34 -8.33 8.49 -12.36
N THR A 35 -7.09 7.99 -12.48
CA THR A 35 -6.80 6.54 -12.41
C THR A 35 -6.53 6.02 -10.99
N GLY A 36 -6.97 6.73 -9.96
CA GLY A 36 -6.93 6.25 -8.57
C GLY A 36 -5.60 6.37 -7.83
N LYS A 37 -4.58 7.10 -8.33
CA LYS A 37 -3.28 7.26 -7.65
C LYS A 37 -3.39 7.71 -6.19
N THR A 38 -4.23 8.71 -5.90
CA THR A 38 -4.47 9.21 -4.53
C THR A 38 -5.09 8.14 -3.64
N VAL A 39 -6.06 7.38 -4.17
CA VAL A 39 -6.69 6.27 -3.44
C VAL A 39 -5.67 5.16 -3.18
N THR A 40 -4.79 4.85 -4.15
CA THR A 40 -3.71 3.87 -3.95
C THR A 40 -2.75 4.30 -2.84
N LEU A 41 -2.38 5.59 -2.77
CA LEU A 41 -1.57 6.12 -1.67
C LEU A 41 -2.28 5.98 -0.32
N GLN A 42 -3.58 6.27 -0.25
CA GLN A 42 -4.38 6.13 0.98
C GLN A 42 -4.43 4.69 1.47
N VAL A 43 -4.67 3.71 0.58
CA VAL A 43 -4.69 2.28 0.95
C VAL A 43 -3.34 1.83 1.50
N LEU A 44 -2.23 2.27 0.91
CA LEU A 44 -0.89 1.99 1.44
C LEU A 44 -0.68 2.64 2.81
N ALA A 45 -1.08 3.90 2.96
CA ALA A 45 -0.97 4.63 4.22
C ALA A 45 -1.75 3.95 5.35
N GLU A 46 -3.00 3.56 5.10
CA GLU A 46 -3.83 2.80 6.04
C GLU A 46 -3.19 1.46 6.40
N GLY A 47 -2.66 0.75 5.39
CA GLY A 47 -1.96 -0.52 5.59
C GLY A 47 -0.72 -0.41 6.48
N PHE A 48 0.07 0.65 6.31
CA PHE A 48 1.23 0.93 7.16
C PHE A 48 0.82 1.40 8.57
N ALA A 49 -0.15 2.32 8.67
CA ALA A 49 -0.66 2.83 9.95
C ALA A 49 -1.26 1.71 10.82
N ALA A 50 -2.02 0.78 10.23
CA ALA A 50 -2.56 -0.39 10.92
C ALA A 50 -1.47 -1.32 11.51
N ARG A 51 -0.22 -1.18 11.08
CA ARG A 51 0.95 -1.91 11.58
C ARG A 51 1.82 -1.09 12.53
N GLY A 52 1.32 0.08 12.95
CA GLY A 52 2.03 1.00 13.85
C GLY A 52 3.14 1.81 13.18
N VAL A 53 3.20 1.84 11.84
CA VAL A 53 4.17 2.67 11.12
C VAL A 53 3.60 4.08 10.98
N PRO A 54 4.27 5.13 11.46
CA PRO A 54 3.85 6.51 11.23
C PRO A 54 3.92 6.83 9.73
N VAL A 55 2.85 7.40 9.18
CA VAL A 55 2.79 7.78 7.76
C VAL A 55 2.60 9.27 7.63
N PHE A 56 3.40 9.88 6.76
CA PHE A 56 3.22 11.24 6.29
C PHE A 56 2.88 11.20 4.79
N MET A 57 1.85 11.93 4.38
CA MET A 57 1.38 11.99 2.99
C MET A 57 1.10 13.46 2.64
N ALA A 58 1.53 13.88 1.46
CA ALA A 58 1.33 15.23 0.91
C ALA A 58 0.47 15.16 -0.36
#